data_AF-A0AAD6R1N9-F1
#
_entry.id   AF-A0AAD6R1N9-F1
#
_cell.length_a   1.000
_cell.length_b   1.000
_cell.length_c   1.000
_cell.angle_alpha   90.00
_cell.angle_beta   90.00
_cell.angle_gamma   90.00
#
_symmetry.space_group_name_H-M   'P 1'
#
loop_
_entity.id
_entity.type
_entity.pdbx_description
1 polymer ?
#
loop_
_entity_poly.entity_id
_entity_poly.type
_entity_poly.pdbx_seq_one_letter_code
_entity_poly.pdbx_strand_id
1 'polypeptide(L)'
;MSTFVLTCAYTVVCMVKARGGDSNRKIYFIFSADCRGRLDPPIPQNYIGNCISSQHIVIKAGVSMEECGVAMIAERISGMIKGLEKGLFEGAKERLLELASIEPGAEIIGVTGSSRFEDYSWDFGWGRPNKVEFTGNARGGVISLARSREGNGGVEIGLALKRHEMENLVSFFVNDLKNFAQISK
;
A
#
# COMPACT_ATOMS: atom_id res chain seq x y z
N MET A 1 0.51 -3.68 15.18
CA MET A 1 0.62 -3.90 13.73
C MET A 1 -0.78 -3.78 13.14
N SER A 2 -1.01 -3.01 12.06
CA SER A 2 -2.35 -2.84 11.45
C SER A 2 -2.52 -3.68 10.19
N THR A 3 -3.78 -3.96 9.80
CA THR A 3 -4.10 -4.64 8.54
C THR A 3 -3.46 -3.94 7.34
N PHE A 4 -3.54 -2.60 7.28
CA PHE A 4 -2.90 -1.81 6.23
C PHE A 4 -1.39 -2.10 6.13
N VAL A 5 -0.69 -2.10 7.27
CA VAL A 5 0.77 -2.32 7.29
C VAL A 5 1.12 -3.71 6.77
N LEU A 6 0.42 -4.75 7.25
CA LEU A 6 0.68 -6.12 6.84
C LEU A 6 0.34 -6.34 5.36
N THR A 7 -0.82 -5.87 4.92
CA THR A 7 -1.25 -5.98 3.52
C THR A 7 -0.25 -5.30 2.58
N CYS A 8 0.15 -4.07 2.89
CA CYS A 8 1.13 -3.33 2.10
C CYS A 8 2.49 -4.02 2.08
N ALA A 9 3.04 -4.38 3.24
CA ALA A 9 4.34 -5.03 3.32
C ALA A 9 4.37 -6.35 2.55
N TYR A 10 3.35 -7.19 2.73
CA TYR A 10 3.25 -8.47 2.05
C TYR A 10 3.12 -8.31 0.54
N THR A 11 2.27 -7.39 0.08
CA THR A 11 2.05 -7.12 -1.35
C THR A 11 3.34 -6.59 -2.01
N VAL A 12 4.03 -5.65 -1.36
CA VAL A 12 5.30 -5.10 -1.85
C VAL A 12 6.35 -6.19 -1.97
N VAL A 13 6.50 -7.06 -0.96
CA VAL A 13 7.43 -8.19 -1.03
C VAL A 13 7.12 -9.08 -2.23
N CYS A 14 5.86 -9.45 -2.43
CA CYS A 14 5.45 -10.28 -3.55
C CYS A 14 5.72 -9.61 -4.90
N MET A 15 5.42 -8.31 -5.04
CA MET A 15 5.69 -7.53 -6.26
C MET A 15 7.19 -7.44 -6.56
N VAL A 16 8.02 -7.20 -5.53
CA VAL A 16 9.47 -7.09 -5.67
C VAL A 16 10.09 -8.43 -6.06
N LYS A 17 9.65 -9.53 -5.42
CA LYS A 17 10.04 -10.90 -5.79
C LYS A 17 9.64 -11.24 -7.22
N ALA A 18 8.39 -10.95 -7.59
CA ALA A 18 7.83 -11.25 -8.91
C ALA A 18 8.54 -10.54 -10.06
N ARG A 19 8.96 -9.29 -9.83
CA ARG A 19 9.73 -8.50 -10.79
C ARG A 19 11.19 -8.93 -10.89
N GLY A 20 11.79 -9.41 -9.79
CA GLY A 20 13.20 -9.79 -9.75
C GLY A 20 14.16 -8.61 -9.98
N GLY A 21 15.30 -8.89 -10.62
CA GLY A 21 16.34 -7.89 -10.95
C GLY A 21 17.40 -7.71 -9.86
N ASP A 22 18.15 -6.61 -9.94
CA ASP A 22 19.24 -6.29 -9.01
C ASP A 22 18.73 -6.11 -7.56
N SER A 23 19.34 -6.82 -6.60
CA SER A 23 19.01 -6.73 -5.18
C SER A 23 19.34 -5.35 -4.57
N ASN A 24 20.23 -4.57 -5.19
CA ASN A 24 20.59 -3.24 -4.73
C ASN A 24 19.64 -2.14 -5.24
N ARG A 25 18.72 -2.46 -6.16
CA ARG A 25 17.76 -1.46 -6.68
C ARG A 25 16.90 -0.91 -5.54
N LYS A 26 16.68 0.40 -5.57
CA LYS A 26 15.83 1.12 -4.62
C LYS A 26 14.38 1.12 -5.11
N ILE A 27 13.47 0.82 -4.19
CA ILE A 27 12.03 0.89 -4.38
C ILE A 27 11.50 1.98 -3.46
N TYR A 28 10.84 2.97 -4.03
CA TYR A 28 10.13 4.00 -3.27
C TYR A 28 8.71 3.53 -3.04
N PHE A 29 8.42 3.06 -1.83
CA PHE A 29 7.07 2.69 -1.44
C PHE A 29 6.35 3.91 -0.87
N ILE A 30 5.30 4.37 -1.54
CA ILE A 30 4.60 5.63 -1.26
C ILE A 30 3.15 5.35 -0.86
N PHE A 31 2.66 5.97 0.20
CA PHE A 31 1.27 5.93 0.61
C PHE A 31 0.81 7.27 1.17
N SER A 32 -0.50 7.51 1.16
CA SER A 32 -1.08 8.76 1.67
C SER A 32 -1.74 8.56 3.03
N ALA A 33 -1.62 9.56 3.90
CA ALA A 33 -2.33 9.64 5.17
C ALA A 33 -3.39 10.74 5.13
N ASP A 34 -4.58 10.44 5.64
CA ASP A 34 -5.66 11.43 5.83
C ASP A 34 -5.32 12.39 6.98
N CYS A 35 -5.21 13.67 6.68
CA CYS A 35 -4.75 14.67 7.65
C CYS A 35 -5.87 15.22 8.52
N ARG A 36 -7.15 14.99 8.18
CA ARG A 36 -8.28 15.71 8.79
C ARG A 36 -8.33 15.58 10.31
N GLY A 37 -8.20 14.36 10.82
CA GLY A 37 -8.17 14.06 12.26
C GLY A 37 -6.80 14.23 12.92
N ARG A 38 -5.78 14.71 12.20
CA ARG A 38 -4.38 14.84 12.68
C ARG A 38 -3.93 16.29 12.81
N LEU A 39 -4.76 17.24 12.41
CA LEU A 39 -4.52 18.67 12.56
C LEU A 39 -5.11 19.17 13.88
N ASP A 40 -4.58 20.29 14.37
CA ASP A 40 -5.08 20.98 15.56
C ASP A 40 -5.42 22.44 15.19
N PRO A 41 -6.72 22.81 15.12
CA PRO A 41 -7.89 21.96 15.37
C PRO A 41 -8.14 20.93 14.23
N PRO A 42 -8.86 19.83 14.49
CA PRO A 42 -9.22 18.86 13.46
C PRO A 42 -10.09 19.46 12.35
N ILE A 43 -9.85 19.03 11.11
CA ILE A 43 -10.69 19.42 9.97
C ILE A 43 -11.98 18.59 9.96
N PRO A 44 -13.15 19.20 9.71
CA PRO A 44 -14.42 18.49 9.62
C PRO A 44 -14.41 17.34 8.61
N GLN A 45 -15.15 16.26 8.91
CA GLN A 45 -15.22 15.09 8.03
C GLN A 45 -15.88 15.40 6.66
N ASN A 46 -16.75 16.40 6.61
CA ASN A 46 -17.42 16.88 5.40
C ASN A 46 -16.63 17.95 4.62
N TYR A 47 -15.36 18.17 4.96
CA TYR A 47 -14.48 19.05 4.19
C TYR A 47 -14.34 18.57 2.74
N ILE A 48 -14.52 19.50 1.79
CA ILE A 48 -14.37 19.26 0.35
C ILE A 48 -13.04 19.85 -0.10
N GLY A 49 -12.08 18.98 -0.41
CA GLY A 49 -10.74 19.36 -0.87
C GLY A 49 -9.70 18.30 -0.53
N ASN A 50 -8.43 18.58 -0.82
CA ASN A 50 -7.32 17.69 -0.49
C ASN A 50 -6.83 17.94 0.95
N CYS A 51 -6.90 16.92 1.79
CA CYS A 51 -6.34 16.94 3.14
C CYS A 51 -5.56 15.64 3.37
N ILE A 52 -4.53 15.42 2.55
CA ILE A 52 -3.68 14.23 2.58
C ILE A 52 -2.20 14.61 2.67
N SER A 53 -1.41 13.73 3.27
CA SER A 53 0.05 13.87 3.35
C SER A 53 0.71 12.62 2.81
N SER A 54 1.61 12.78 1.85
CA SER A 54 2.37 11.69 1.26
C SER A 54 3.50 11.24 2.19
N GLN A 55 3.58 9.94 2.40
CA GLN A 55 4.60 9.26 3.18
C GLN A 55 5.31 8.26 2.28
N HIS A 56 6.59 8.03 2.53
CA HIS A 56 7.34 7.02 1.80
C HIS A 56 8.39 6.34 2.66
N ILE A 57 8.75 5.13 2.26
CA ILE A 57 9.97 4.46 2.72
C ILE A 57 10.75 3.99 1.49
N VAL A 58 12.08 4.00 1.59
CA VAL A 58 12.98 3.50 0.53
C VAL A 58 13.43 2.09 0.87
N ILE A 59 13.05 1.11 0.07
CA ILE A 59 13.35 -0.32 0.28
C ILE A 59 14.45 -0.74 -0.71
N LYS A 60 15.47 -1.48 -0.24
CA LYS A 60 16.36 -2.20 -1.16
C LYS A 60 15.69 -3.52 -1.55
N ALA A 61 15.70 -3.88 -2.83
CA ALA A 61 15.01 -5.09 -3.30
C ALA A 61 15.47 -6.37 -2.58
N GLY A 62 16.75 -6.46 -2.21
CA GLY A 62 17.31 -7.58 -1.44
C GLY A 62 16.57 -7.86 -0.13
N VAL A 63 16.04 -6.83 0.55
CA VAL A 63 15.25 -6.99 1.79
C VAL A 63 14.00 -7.84 1.55
N SER A 64 13.41 -7.77 0.35
CA SER A 64 12.23 -8.58 0.02
C SER A 64 12.56 -10.05 -0.24
N MET A 65 13.83 -10.39 -0.42
CA MET A 65 14.31 -11.75 -0.61
C MET A 65 14.69 -12.43 0.71
N GLU A 66 14.81 -11.66 1.79
CA GLU A 66 15.10 -12.18 3.12
C GLU A 66 13.89 -12.92 3.72
N GLU A 67 14.17 -13.92 4.57
CA GLU A 67 13.14 -14.71 5.26
C GLU A 67 12.18 -13.81 6.06
N CYS A 68 12.73 -12.79 6.74
CA CYS A 68 11.97 -11.82 7.52
C CYS A 68 11.58 -10.55 6.73
N GLY A 69 11.67 -10.55 5.40
CA GLY A 69 11.49 -9.35 4.57
C GLY A 69 10.15 -8.65 4.78
N VAL A 70 9.06 -9.42 4.93
CA VAL A 70 7.72 -8.88 5.23
C VAL A 70 7.70 -8.15 6.57
N ALA A 71 8.28 -8.74 7.62
CA ALA A 71 8.31 -8.16 8.96
C ALA A 71 9.16 -6.87 8.99
N MET A 72 10.31 -6.88 8.33
CA MET A 72 11.21 -5.71 8.24
C MET A 72 10.53 -4.54 7.50
N ILE A 73 9.85 -4.82 6.38
CA ILE A 73 9.12 -3.77 5.65
C ILE A 73 7.92 -3.30 6.48
N ALA A 74 7.18 -4.21 7.12
CA ALA A 74 6.05 -3.86 7.99
C ALA A 74 6.47 -2.96 9.16
N GLU A 75 7.59 -3.25 9.81
CA GLU A 75 8.14 -2.42 10.88
C GLU A 75 8.44 -1.00 10.39
N ARG A 76 9.06 -0.86 9.22
CA ARG A 76 9.36 0.45 8.63
C ARG A 76 8.12 1.25 8.26
N ILE A 77 7.11 0.60 7.66
CA ILE A 77 5.81 1.26 7.38
C ILE A 77 5.15 1.67 8.70
N SER A 78 5.15 0.80 9.71
CA SER A 78 4.56 1.11 11.02
C SER A 78 5.30 2.26 11.70
N GLY A 79 6.62 2.32 11.61
CA GLY A 79 7.44 3.41 12.17
C GLY A 79 7.10 4.74 11.50
N MET A 80 6.97 4.75 10.17
CA MET A 80 6.54 5.93 9.42
C MET A 80 5.14 6.41 9.84
N ILE A 81 4.17 5.50 9.99
CA ILE A 81 2.81 5.85 10.42
C ILE A 81 2.81 6.39 11.86
N LYS A 82 3.55 5.78 12.78
CA LYS A 82 3.68 6.27 14.17
C LYS A 82 4.33 7.66 14.23
N GLY A 83 5.28 7.93 13.33
CA GLY A 83 5.89 9.26 13.21
C GLY A 83 4.89 10.38 12.97
N LEU A 84 3.77 10.10 12.30
CA LEU A 84 2.70 11.07 12.05
C LEU A 84 2.02 11.58 13.34
N GLU A 85 2.10 10.84 14.43
CA GLU A 85 1.53 11.24 15.74
C GLU A 85 2.34 12.36 16.40
N LYS A 86 3.62 12.51 16.04
CA LYS A 86 4.50 13.58 16.56
C LYS A 86 4.27 14.92 15.86
N GLY A 87 3.73 14.89 14.65
CA GLY A 87 3.38 16.08 13.88
C GLY A 87 3.35 15.78 12.39
N LEU A 88 2.26 16.14 11.72
CA LEU A 88 2.06 15.87 10.29
C LEU A 88 3.18 16.46 9.39
N PHE A 89 3.68 17.64 9.79
CA PHE A 89 4.67 18.41 9.04
C PHE A 89 6.11 18.16 9.49
N GLU A 90 6.32 17.39 10.57
CA GLU A 90 7.66 17.07 11.04
C GLU A 90 8.39 16.24 9.97
N GLY A 91 9.53 16.72 9.48
CA GLY A 91 10.28 16.11 8.39
C GLY A 91 9.61 16.18 7.00
N ALA A 92 8.51 16.92 6.84
CA ALA A 92 7.75 16.94 5.59
C ALA A 92 8.52 17.62 4.45
N LYS A 93 9.32 18.64 4.78
CA LYS A 93 10.17 19.33 3.79
C LYS A 93 11.22 18.37 3.23
N GLU A 94 11.89 17.63 4.10
CA GLU A 94 12.93 16.67 3.74
C GLU A 94 12.34 15.53 2.92
N ARG A 95 11.18 14.99 3.33
CA ARG A 95 10.47 13.97 2.55
C ARG A 95 10.07 14.48 1.17
N LEU A 96 9.59 15.71 1.07
CA LEU A 96 9.22 16.31 -0.22
C LEU A 96 10.44 16.47 -1.13
N LEU A 97 11.58 16.91 -0.59
CA LEU A 97 12.83 17.02 -1.33
C LEU A 97 13.31 15.65 -1.83
N GLU A 98 13.27 14.61 -0.98
CA GLU A 98 13.61 13.25 -1.39
C GLU A 98 12.73 12.74 -2.53
N LEU A 99 11.41 12.96 -2.45
CA LEU A 99 10.47 12.58 -3.50
C LEU A 99 10.72 13.37 -4.80
N ALA A 100 11.05 14.65 -4.70
CA ALA A 100 11.37 15.50 -5.85
C ALA A 100 12.71 15.14 -6.50
N SER A 101 13.62 14.51 -5.75
CA SER A 101 14.92 14.03 -6.23
C SER A 101 14.93 12.57 -6.70
N ILE A 102 13.77 11.94 -6.85
CA ILE A 102 13.69 10.58 -7.40
C ILE A 102 14.17 10.59 -8.86
N GLU A 103 15.19 9.80 -9.15
CA GLU A 103 15.77 9.69 -10.49
C GLU A 103 14.78 9.08 -11.50
N PRO A 104 14.77 9.55 -12.76
CA PRO A 104 14.01 8.91 -13.83
C PRO A 104 14.33 7.42 -13.94
N GLY A 105 13.30 6.58 -13.97
CA GLY A 105 13.46 5.12 -14.04
C GLY A 105 13.59 4.42 -12.68
N ALA A 106 13.62 5.16 -11.57
CA ALA A 106 13.49 4.57 -10.24
C ALA A 106 12.16 3.82 -10.10
N GLU A 107 12.18 2.74 -9.33
CA GLU A 107 10.98 1.95 -9.08
C GLU A 107 10.14 2.59 -7.97
N ILE A 108 8.90 2.93 -8.32
CA ILE A 108 7.92 3.49 -7.39
C ILE A 108 6.76 2.50 -7.27
N ILE A 109 6.38 2.21 -6.02
CA ILE A 109 5.17 1.46 -5.69
C ILE A 109 4.29 2.36 -4.83
N GLY A 110 3.21 2.88 -5.40
CA GLY A 110 2.23 3.71 -4.71
C GLY A 110 1.07 2.88 -4.15
N VAL A 111 0.38 3.42 -3.14
CA VAL A 111 -0.90 2.90 -2.66
C VAL A 111 -2.01 3.91 -2.96
N THR A 112 -3.12 3.42 -3.50
CA THR A 112 -4.37 4.17 -3.68
C THR A 112 -5.53 3.45 -3.02
N GLY A 113 -6.63 4.17 -2.76
CA GLY A 113 -7.76 3.65 -2.01
C GLY A 113 -7.46 3.44 -0.53
N SER A 114 -8.42 2.86 0.19
CA SER A 114 -8.32 2.58 1.62
C SER A 114 -9.35 1.53 2.00
N SER A 115 -8.99 0.59 2.88
CA SER A 115 -9.97 -0.34 3.48
C SER A 115 -10.96 0.35 4.44
N ARG A 116 -10.80 1.65 4.68
CA ARG A 116 -11.75 2.51 5.40
C ARG A 116 -12.77 3.17 4.47
N PHE A 117 -12.54 3.15 3.15
CA PHE A 117 -13.51 3.66 2.21
C PHE A 117 -14.60 2.64 2.01
N GLU A 118 -15.82 3.15 1.90
CA GLU A 118 -17.05 2.38 1.81
C GLU A 118 -17.44 2.17 0.35
N ASP A 119 -16.49 1.75 -0.47
CA ASP A 119 -16.65 1.68 -1.94
C ASP A 119 -17.77 0.70 -2.37
N TYR A 120 -18.12 -0.26 -1.51
CA TYR A 120 -19.23 -1.20 -1.73
C TYR A 120 -20.55 -0.76 -1.07
N SER A 121 -20.58 0.37 -0.35
CA SER A 121 -21.81 0.87 0.31
C SER A 121 -22.72 1.67 -0.61
N TRP A 122 -22.25 2.08 -1.79
CA TRP A 122 -23.07 2.84 -2.74
C TRP A 122 -24.27 2.01 -3.23
N ASP A 123 -25.48 2.55 -3.13
CA ASP A 123 -26.68 1.92 -3.69
C ASP A 123 -27.53 2.99 -4.40
N PHE A 124 -27.67 2.83 -5.71
CA PHE A 124 -28.43 3.74 -6.57
C PHE A 124 -29.86 3.24 -6.83
N GLY A 125 -30.31 2.19 -6.14
CA GLY A 125 -31.62 1.55 -6.31
C GLY A 125 -31.58 0.18 -6.99
N TRP A 126 -30.39 -0.29 -7.37
CA TRP A 126 -30.18 -1.62 -7.99
C TRP A 126 -29.34 -2.55 -7.10
N GLY A 127 -29.11 -2.15 -5.85
CA GLY A 127 -28.23 -2.85 -4.92
C GLY A 127 -26.78 -2.37 -5.00
N ARG A 128 -25.99 -2.88 -4.06
CA ARG A 128 -24.57 -2.57 -3.88
C ARG A 128 -23.71 -3.08 -5.04
N PRO A 129 -22.54 -2.46 -5.35
CA PRO A 129 -21.64 -2.91 -6.39
C PRO A 129 -21.25 -4.39 -6.22
N ASN A 130 -21.14 -5.08 -7.35
CA ASN A 130 -20.58 -6.43 -7.39
C ASN A 130 -19.05 -6.43 -7.37
N LYS A 131 -18.43 -5.39 -7.93
CA LYS A 131 -16.97 -5.22 -7.97
C LYS A 131 -16.61 -3.73 -8.01
N VAL A 132 -15.52 -3.37 -7.32
CA VAL A 132 -14.86 -2.05 -7.40
C VAL A 132 -13.48 -2.25 -8.02
N GLU A 133 -13.15 -1.44 -9.01
CA GLU A 133 -11.85 -1.44 -9.70
C GLU A 133 -11.27 -0.03 -9.79
N PHE A 134 -9.97 0.08 -9.54
CA PHE A 134 -9.24 1.35 -9.64
C PHE A 134 -8.43 1.36 -10.94
N THR A 135 -8.93 2.09 -11.94
CA THR A 135 -8.34 2.09 -13.29
C THR A 135 -7.03 2.89 -13.39
N GLY A 136 -6.73 3.74 -12.40
CA GLY A 136 -5.48 4.49 -12.32
C GLY A 136 -4.21 3.63 -12.25
N ASN A 137 -4.35 2.33 -11.97
CA ASN A 137 -3.23 1.40 -11.80
C ASN A 137 -2.68 0.85 -13.13
N ALA A 138 -3.28 1.19 -14.28
CA ALA A 138 -2.97 0.59 -15.57
C ALA A 138 -1.51 0.75 -16.04
N ARG A 139 -0.77 1.75 -15.52
CA ARG A 139 0.65 1.97 -15.85
C ARG A 139 1.61 1.13 -14.99
N GLY A 140 1.09 0.29 -14.09
CA GLY A 140 1.88 -0.47 -13.14
C GLY A 140 2.39 0.36 -11.96
N GLY A 141 2.89 -0.32 -10.93
CA GLY A 141 3.47 0.34 -9.76
C GLY A 141 2.46 1.01 -8.82
N VAL A 142 1.17 0.67 -8.89
CA VAL A 142 0.16 1.14 -7.93
C VAL A 142 -0.63 -0.05 -7.39
N ILE A 143 -0.74 -0.11 -6.07
CA ILE A 143 -1.58 -1.04 -5.32
C ILE A 143 -2.87 -0.31 -4.97
N SER A 144 -4.03 -0.80 -5.41
CA SER A 144 -5.31 -0.31 -4.89
C SER A 144 -5.80 -1.16 -3.74
N LEU A 145 -6.27 -0.52 -2.68
CA LEU A 145 -6.86 -1.18 -1.52
C LEU A 145 -8.34 -0.79 -1.38
N ALA A 146 -9.19 -1.79 -1.23
CA ALA A 146 -10.59 -1.63 -0.86
C ALA A 146 -10.95 -2.59 0.26
N ARG A 147 -12.01 -2.29 1.01
CA ARG A 147 -12.60 -3.25 1.93
C ARG A 147 -13.24 -4.40 1.13
N SER A 148 -13.10 -5.63 1.61
CA SER A 148 -13.82 -6.77 1.03
C SER A 148 -15.32 -6.53 1.07
N ARG A 149 -15.98 -6.81 -0.06
CA ARG A 149 -17.44 -6.74 -0.20
C ARG A 149 -18.18 -7.56 0.86
N GLU A 150 -17.65 -8.72 1.22
CA GLU A 150 -18.30 -9.69 2.11
C GLU A 150 -18.32 -9.25 3.59
N GLY A 151 -17.70 -8.11 3.92
CA GLY A 151 -17.76 -7.53 5.26
C GLY A 151 -17.00 -8.29 6.35
N ASN A 152 -16.40 -9.43 6.03
CA ASN A 152 -15.66 -10.33 6.92
C ASN A 152 -14.27 -9.81 7.38
N GLY A 153 -14.00 -8.51 7.24
CA GLY A 153 -12.71 -7.91 7.56
C GLY A 153 -11.61 -8.13 6.50
N GLY A 154 -11.93 -8.78 5.39
CA GLY A 154 -11.00 -8.95 4.27
C GLY A 154 -10.64 -7.62 3.57
N VAL A 155 -9.52 -7.65 2.85
CA VAL A 155 -9.04 -6.53 2.02
C VAL A 155 -8.94 -7.02 0.58
N GLU A 156 -9.50 -6.25 -0.36
CA GLU A 156 -9.29 -6.45 -1.78
C GLU A 156 -8.07 -5.64 -2.23
N ILE A 157 -7.16 -6.31 -2.94
CA ILE A 157 -5.92 -5.74 -3.47
C ILE A 157 -6.03 -5.77 -4.99
N GLY A 158 -6.03 -4.61 -5.63
CA GLY A 158 -6.00 -4.48 -7.09
C GLY A 158 -4.61 -4.17 -7.59
N LEU A 159 -4.16 -4.91 -8.61
CA LEU A 159 -2.83 -4.81 -9.21
C LEU A 159 -2.95 -4.88 -10.74
N ALA A 160 -2.15 -4.08 -11.43
CA ALA A 160 -1.96 -4.19 -12.88
C ALA A 160 -0.46 -4.28 -13.16
N LEU A 161 0.01 -5.46 -13.58
CA LEU A 161 1.42 -5.75 -13.82
C LEU A 161 1.63 -6.32 -15.21
N LYS A 162 2.89 -6.43 -15.66
CA LYS A 162 3.19 -7.18 -16.88
C LYS A 162 2.79 -8.65 -16.68
N ARG A 163 2.38 -9.32 -17.76
CA ARG A 163 1.89 -10.71 -17.68
C ARG A 163 2.81 -11.64 -16.89
N HIS A 164 4.10 -11.66 -17.24
CA HIS A 164 5.07 -12.52 -16.56
C HIS A 164 5.27 -12.15 -15.08
N GLU A 165 5.21 -10.86 -14.73
CA GLU A 165 5.28 -10.41 -13.33
C GLU A 165 4.02 -10.84 -12.57
N MET A 166 2.84 -10.77 -13.19
CA MET A 166 1.59 -11.20 -12.56
C MET A 166 1.57 -12.72 -12.32
N GLU A 167 2.04 -13.52 -13.27
CA GLU A 167 2.16 -14.97 -13.13
C GLU A 167 3.09 -15.34 -11.96
N ASN A 168 4.26 -14.68 -11.88
CA ASN A 168 5.19 -14.86 -10.77
C ASN A 168 4.55 -14.41 -9.44
N LEU A 169 3.88 -13.26 -9.42
CA LEU A 169 3.24 -12.72 -8.22
C LEU A 169 2.20 -13.68 -7.67
N VAL A 170 1.35 -14.27 -8.52
CA VAL A 170 0.36 -15.26 -8.10
C VAL A 170 1.03 -16.44 -7.42
N SER A 171 2.17 -16.90 -7.94
CA SER A 171 2.92 -18.01 -7.32
C SER A 171 3.41 -17.65 -5.91
N PHE A 172 4.01 -16.47 -5.71
CA PHE A 172 4.48 -16.04 -4.39
C PHE A 172 3.32 -15.75 -3.44
N PHE A 173 2.34 -14.97 -3.89
CA PHE A 173 1.23 -14.49 -3.06
C PHE A 173 0.32 -15.64 -2.61
N VAL A 174 -0.05 -16.56 -3.50
CA VAL A 174 -0.99 -17.63 -3.18
C VAL A 174 -0.30 -18.76 -2.41
N ASN A 175 0.91 -19.15 -2.81
CA ASN A 175 1.58 -20.29 -2.17
C ASN A 175 2.01 -19.95 -0.74
N ASP A 176 2.55 -18.77 -0.51
CA ASP A 176 2.95 -18.35 0.84
C ASP A 176 1.73 -18.28 1.76
N LEU A 177 0.60 -17.70 1.32
CA LEU A 177 -0.64 -17.66 2.12
C LEU A 177 -1.22 -19.05 2.42
N LYS A 178 -1.15 -19.98 1.46
CA LYS A 178 -1.57 -21.38 1.69
C LYS A 178 -0.72 -22.05 2.75
N ASN A 179 0.59 -21.82 2.74
CA ASN A 179 1.51 -22.35 3.76
C ASN A 179 1.19 -21.76 5.15
N PHE A 180 0.90 -20.46 5.25
CA PHE A 180 0.45 -19.84 6.51
C PHE A 180 -0.85 -20.44 7.04
N ALA A 181 -1.83 -20.73 6.17
CA ALA A 181 -3.11 -21.32 6.57
C ALA A 181 -2.99 -22.78 7.06
N GLN A 182 -1.92 -23.48 6.68
CA GLN A 182 -1.63 -24.83 7.17
C GLN A 182 -0.93 -24.84 8.53
N ILE A 183 -0.08 -23.84 8.80
CA ILE A 183 0.68 -23.71 10.06
C ILE A 183 -0.18 -23.13 11.20
N SER A 184 -1.24 -22.39 10.87
CA SER A 184 -2.12 -21.73 11.84
C SER A 184 -3.32 -22.59 12.30
N LYS A 185 -3.34 -23.87 11.96
CA LYS A 185 -4.28 -24.88 12.48
C LYS A 185 -3.61 -25.74 13.52
#